data_AF-A0A1J5PLG5-F1
#
_entry.id   AF-A0A1J5PLG5-F1
#
_cell.length_a   1.000
_cell.length_b   1.000
_cell.length_c   1.000
_cell.angle_alpha   90.00
_cell.angle_beta   90.00
_cell.angle_gamma   90.00
#
_symmetry.space_group_name_H-M   'P 1'
#
loop_
_entity.id
_entity.type
_entity.pdbx_description
1 polymer ?
#
loop_
_entity_poly.entity_id
_entity_poly.type
_entity_poly.pdbx_seq_one_letter_code
_entity_poly.pdbx_strand_id
1 'polypeptide(L)'
;MRNARLKFICRDVHLRVERSDTPFTRGYNAGQIIRVPVAHGEGNYEADEDTLKRLEGEGRVLYRYCSADGVVDEAANINGAAHSIAGIVNERGNVLGMMPHPENHVEDIMGCTDGRGLFAGLVAHLEHAA
;
A
#
# COMPACT_ATOMS: atom_id res chain seq x y z
N MET A 1 7.06 -1.98 -13.74
CA MET A 1 7.74 -1.14 -14.74
C MET A 1 8.84 -0.32 -14.07
N ARG A 2 9.85 0.17 -14.81
CA ARG A 2 10.87 1.07 -14.21
C ARG A 2 10.20 2.29 -13.59
N ASN A 3 10.75 2.76 -12.46
CA ASN A 3 10.32 4.02 -11.85
C ASN A 3 10.36 5.15 -12.89
N ALA A 4 9.40 6.07 -12.88
CA ALA A 4 9.29 7.14 -13.88
C ALA A 4 10.56 7.99 -14.03
N ARG A 5 11.33 8.15 -12.94
CA ARG A 5 12.59 8.91 -12.92
C ARG A 5 13.85 8.04 -13.18
N LEU A 6 13.68 6.76 -13.50
CA LEU A 6 14.74 5.78 -13.82
C LEU A 6 15.82 5.63 -12.74
N LYS A 7 15.47 5.91 -11.47
CA LYS A 7 16.35 5.79 -10.30
C LYS A 7 15.81 4.76 -9.33
N PHE A 8 16.72 4.08 -8.65
CA PHE A 8 16.37 3.31 -7.45
C PHE A 8 15.90 4.27 -6.35
N ILE A 9 14.82 3.92 -5.66
CA ILE A 9 14.25 4.70 -4.56
C ILE A 9 14.36 3.87 -3.29
N CYS A 10 15.07 4.41 -2.30
CA CYS A 10 15.22 3.86 -0.96
C CYS A 10 14.92 4.95 0.06
N ARG A 11 13.69 5.00 0.56
CA ARG A 11 13.25 6.00 1.54
C ARG A 11 11.91 5.60 2.16
N ASP A 12 11.55 6.29 3.24
CA ASP A 12 10.19 6.26 3.75
C ASP A 12 9.22 6.98 2.82
N VAL A 13 8.01 6.44 2.74
CA VAL A 13 6.86 7.03 2.05
C VAL A 13 5.64 7.00 2.96
N HIS A 14 4.68 7.87 2.66
CA HIS A 14 3.36 7.81 3.28
C HIS A 14 2.41 7.08 2.35
N LEU A 15 1.58 6.21 2.93
CA LEU A 15 0.50 5.53 2.26
C LEU A 15 -0.81 5.89 2.93
N ARG A 16 -1.84 6.15 2.13
CA ARG A 16 -3.22 6.22 2.60
C ARG A 16 -3.85 4.84 2.48
N VAL A 17 -4.45 4.38 3.57
CA VAL A 17 -5.27 3.16 3.60
C VAL A 17 -6.63 3.47 3.01
N GLU A 18 -6.99 2.86 1.89
CA GLU A 18 -8.23 3.21 1.18
C GLU A 18 -9.47 2.55 1.80
N ARG A 19 -9.31 1.37 2.44
CA ARG A 19 -10.39 0.63 3.12
C ARG A 19 -9.84 -0.25 4.24
N SER A 20 -10.64 -0.53 5.26
CA SER A 20 -10.23 -1.24 6.50
C SER A 20 -10.99 -2.54 6.76
N ASP A 21 -11.62 -3.13 5.75
CA ASP A 21 -12.47 -4.31 5.85
C ASP A 21 -11.86 -5.55 5.18
N THR A 22 -10.54 -5.53 4.92
CA THR A 22 -9.80 -6.69 4.40
C THR A 22 -8.90 -7.30 5.47
N PRO A 23 -8.49 -8.58 5.36
CA PRO A 23 -7.51 -9.17 6.25
C PRO A 23 -6.20 -8.36 6.35
N PHE A 24 -5.83 -7.69 5.27
CA PHE A 24 -4.59 -6.91 5.17
C PHE A 24 -4.70 -5.48 5.71
N THR A 25 -5.91 -4.97 5.96
CA THR A 25 -6.13 -3.57 6.36
C THR A 25 -7.00 -3.39 7.59
N ARG A 26 -7.58 -4.46 8.15
CA ARG A 26 -8.44 -4.39 9.35
C ARG A 26 -7.74 -3.99 10.65
N GLY A 27 -6.41 -3.94 10.66
CA GLY A 27 -5.62 -3.35 11.74
C GLY A 27 -5.43 -1.83 11.61
N TYR A 28 -6.06 -1.20 10.61
CA TYR A 28 -6.04 0.24 10.35
C TYR A 28 -7.46 0.79 10.23
N ASN A 29 -7.57 2.11 10.13
CA ASN A 29 -8.80 2.79 9.74
C ASN A 29 -8.75 3.21 8.27
N ALA A 30 -9.90 3.21 7.59
CA ALA A 30 -10.01 3.82 6.26
C ALA A 30 -9.65 5.31 6.33
N GLY A 31 -8.81 5.78 5.39
CA GLY A 31 -8.24 7.12 5.38
C GLY A 31 -7.02 7.31 6.28
N GLN A 32 -6.64 6.32 7.09
CA GLN A 32 -5.43 6.40 7.91
C GLN A 32 -4.19 6.54 7.03
N ILE A 33 -3.27 7.40 7.47
CA ILE A 33 -1.95 7.55 6.86
C ILE A 33 -0.94 6.72 7.65
N ILE A 34 -0.19 5.90 6.94
CA ILE A 34 0.89 5.07 7.51
C ILE A 34 2.21 5.41 6.83
N ARG A 35 3.31 5.32 7.56
CA ARG A 35 4.66 5.49 7.02
C ARG A 35 5.37 4.15 6.91
N VAL A 36 5.82 3.79 5.72
CA VAL A 36 6.57 2.55 5.46
C VAL A 36 7.71 2.80 4.46
N PRO A 37 8.79 2.01 4.50
CA PRO A 37 9.88 2.16 3.56
C PRO A 37 9.56 1.56 2.19
N VAL A 38 10.23 2.06 1.16
CA VAL A 38 10.32 1.44 -0.17
C VAL A 38 11.79 1.20 -0.53
N ALA A 39 12.05 0.17 -1.33
CA ALA A 39 13.39 -0.14 -1.84
C ALA A 39 13.31 -0.79 -3.23
N HIS A 40 13.07 0.00 -4.29
CA HIS A 40 12.86 -0.56 -5.63
C HIS A 40 13.36 0.34 -6.78
N GLY A 41 13.77 -0.31 -7.88
CA GLY A 41 14.03 0.33 -9.19
C GLY A 41 12.88 0.19 -10.19
N GLU A 42 11.96 -0.73 -9.92
CA GLU A 42 10.90 -1.14 -10.86
C GLU A 42 9.51 -1.23 -10.20
N GLY A 43 9.19 -0.26 -9.33
CA GLY A 43 7.94 -0.23 -8.56
C GLY A 43 6.82 0.59 -9.20
N ASN A 44 7.01 1.08 -10.43
CA ASN A 44 5.96 1.79 -11.16
C ASN A 44 4.87 0.78 -11.56
N TYR A 45 3.71 0.87 -10.89
CA TYR A 45 2.53 0.07 -11.21
C TYR A 45 1.87 0.61 -12.47
N GLU A 46 1.65 -0.26 -13.44
CA GLU A 46 1.06 0.08 -14.74
C GLU A 46 0.05 -1.00 -15.13
N ALA A 47 -1.08 -0.56 -15.67
CA ALA A 47 -2.13 -1.40 -16.20
C ALA A 47 -2.93 -0.61 -17.26
N ASP A 48 -3.66 -1.32 -18.12
CA ASP A 48 -4.58 -0.69 -19.06
C ASP A 48 -5.77 -0.01 -18.34
N GLU A 49 -6.44 0.90 -19.04
CA GLU A 49 -7.55 1.68 -18.46
C GLU A 49 -8.70 0.81 -17.93
N ASP A 50 -9.02 -0.31 -18.59
CA ASP A 50 -10.14 -1.16 -18.20
C ASP A 50 -9.80 -1.91 -16.92
N THR A 51 -8.56 -2.38 -16.80
CA THR A 51 -8.03 -2.95 -15.56
C THR A 51 -8.04 -1.92 -14.43
N LEU A 52 -7.59 -0.69 -14.67
CA LEU A 52 -7.61 0.37 -13.66
C LEU A 52 -9.04 0.70 -13.22
N LYS A 53 -9.97 0.93 -14.16
CA LYS A 53 -11.39 1.17 -13.87
C LYS A 53 -12.00 0.04 -13.05
N ARG A 54 -11.66 -1.21 -13.37
CA ARG A 54 -12.13 -2.39 -12.64
C ARG A 54 -11.58 -2.44 -11.21
N LEU A 55 -10.27 -2.25 -11.03
CA LEU A 55 -9.65 -2.23 -9.69
C LEU A 55 -10.25 -1.14 -8.80
N GLU A 56 -10.50 0.04 -9.37
CA GLU A 56 -11.14 1.17 -8.68
C GLU A 56 -12.60 0.87 -8.35
N GLY A 57 -13.39 0.46 -9.34
CA GLY A 57 -14.83 0.21 -9.19
C GLY A 57 -15.16 -0.96 -8.26
N GLU A 58 -14.27 -1.96 -8.17
CA GLU A 58 -14.41 -3.11 -7.27
C GLU A 58 -13.76 -2.88 -5.90
N GLY A 59 -13.17 -1.70 -5.66
CA GLY A 59 -12.53 -1.36 -4.39
C GLY A 59 -11.31 -2.23 -4.07
N ARG A 60 -10.56 -2.65 -5.09
CA ARG A 60 -9.40 -3.55 -4.96
C ARG A 60 -8.09 -2.83 -4.69
N VAL A 61 -8.08 -1.49 -4.69
CA VAL A 61 -6.92 -0.70 -4.27
C VAL A 61 -6.94 -0.57 -2.75
N LEU A 62 -5.88 -1.04 -2.07
CA LEU A 62 -5.80 -1.01 -0.61
C LEU A 62 -4.92 0.14 -0.10
N TYR A 63 -3.88 0.49 -0.87
CA TYR A 63 -2.90 1.51 -0.49
C TYR A 63 -2.59 2.42 -1.66
N ARG A 64 -2.53 3.74 -1.39
CA ARG A 64 -2.01 4.73 -2.33
C ARG A 64 -0.86 5.52 -1.76
N TYR A 65 0.12 5.86 -2.58
CA TYR A 65 1.11 6.87 -2.22
C TYR A 65 0.41 8.21 -1.97
N CYS A 66 0.74 8.86 -0.86
CA CYS A 66 0.17 10.15 -0.49
C CYS A 66 1.22 11.03 0.18
N SER A 67 0.88 12.31 0.41
CA SER A 67 1.64 13.20 1.28
C SER A 67 1.47 12.81 2.75
N ALA A 68 2.23 13.44 3.64
CA ALA A 68 2.06 13.27 5.09
C ALA A 68 0.66 13.67 5.59
N ASP A 69 0.00 14.59 4.88
CA ASP A 69 -1.36 15.05 5.17
C ASP A 69 -2.45 14.20 4.48
N GLY A 70 -2.06 13.12 3.78
CA GLY A 70 -3.00 12.21 3.11
C GLY A 70 -3.49 12.64 1.74
N VAL A 71 -2.87 13.68 1.15
CA VAL A 71 -3.18 14.14 -0.20
C VAL A 71 -2.58 13.18 -1.21
N VAL A 72 -3.38 12.68 -2.15
CA VAL A 72 -2.92 11.81 -3.24
C VAL A 72 -2.77 12.66 -4.49
N ASP A 73 -1.53 12.93 -4.86
CA ASP A 73 -1.17 13.74 -6.01
C ASP A 73 0.14 13.26 -6.66
N GLU A 74 0.49 13.86 -7.79
CA GLU A 74 1.72 13.56 -8.54
C GLU A 74 3.00 13.87 -7.74
N ALA A 75 2.95 14.78 -6.77
CA ALA A 75 4.11 15.12 -5.95
C ALA A 75 4.43 14.00 -4.95
N ALA A 76 3.39 13.38 -4.39
CA ALA A 76 3.49 12.21 -3.53
C ALA A 76 3.80 10.91 -4.28
N ASN A 77 3.42 10.82 -5.56
CA ASN A 77 3.67 9.66 -6.40
C ASN A 77 5.18 9.50 -6.71
N ILE A 78 5.86 8.71 -5.89
CA ILE A 78 7.33 8.64 -5.91
C ILE A 78 7.90 7.92 -7.13
N ASN A 79 7.12 7.04 -7.76
CA ASN A 79 7.61 6.09 -8.75
C ASN A 79 6.82 6.15 -10.07
N GLY A 80 5.77 6.97 -10.14
CA GLY A 80 4.92 7.16 -11.31
C GLY A 80 3.79 6.14 -11.45
N ALA A 81 3.49 5.38 -10.39
CA ALA A 81 2.43 4.38 -10.40
C ALA A 81 1.09 4.97 -10.85
N ALA A 82 0.39 4.26 -11.74
CA ALA A 82 -0.95 4.63 -12.17
C ALA A 82 -1.88 4.84 -10.96
N HIS A 83 -2.58 5.98 -10.95
CA HIS A 83 -3.47 6.40 -9.87
C HIS A 83 -2.83 6.39 -8.46
N SER A 84 -1.49 6.56 -8.39
CA SER A 84 -0.70 6.45 -7.16
C SER A 84 -0.86 5.11 -6.43
N ILE A 85 -1.20 4.02 -7.12
CA ILE A 85 -1.44 2.70 -6.53
C ILE A 85 -0.14 2.14 -5.94
N ALA A 86 -0.17 1.82 -4.64
CA ALA A 86 0.94 1.19 -3.92
C ALA A 86 0.66 -0.28 -3.56
N GLY A 87 -0.61 -0.67 -3.47
CA GLY A 87 -1.00 -2.06 -3.24
C GLY A 87 -2.45 -2.36 -3.62
N ILE A 88 -2.66 -3.55 -4.19
CA ILE A 88 -3.94 -4.06 -4.66
C ILE A 88 -4.22 -5.47 -4.12
N VAL A 89 -5.48 -5.84 -4.04
CA VAL A 89 -5.92 -7.19 -3.68
C VAL A 89 -6.55 -7.90 -4.87
N ASN A 90 -6.43 -9.23 -4.93
CA ASN A 90 -7.11 -10.04 -5.93
C ASN A 90 -8.64 -10.05 -5.74
N GLU A 91 -9.35 -10.66 -6.69
CA GLU A 91 -10.81 -10.77 -6.69
C GLU A 91 -11.40 -11.41 -5.43
N ARG A 92 -10.73 -12.45 -4.93
CA ARG A 92 -11.19 -13.16 -3.74
C ARG A 92 -10.81 -12.45 -2.44
N GLY A 93 -10.14 -11.31 -2.48
CA GLY A 93 -9.73 -10.56 -1.29
C GLY A 93 -8.64 -11.22 -0.45
N ASN A 94 -7.99 -12.27 -0.94
CA ASN A 94 -7.11 -13.14 -0.16
C ASN A 94 -5.64 -13.13 -0.60
N VAL A 95 -5.29 -12.35 -1.63
CA VAL A 95 -3.91 -12.13 -2.06
C VAL A 95 -3.68 -10.64 -2.25
N LEU A 96 -2.79 -10.06 -1.45
CA LEU A 96 -2.31 -8.69 -1.57
C LEU A 96 -1.00 -8.67 -2.38
N GLY A 97 -0.92 -7.79 -3.36
CA GLY A 97 0.33 -7.37 -3.99
C GLY A 97 0.62 -5.91 -3.63
N MET A 98 1.81 -5.60 -3.14
CA MET A 98 2.24 -4.24 -2.85
C MET A 98 3.74 -4.06 -3.07
N MET A 99 4.16 -2.82 -3.31
CA MET A 99 5.57 -2.45 -3.47
C MET A 99 6.26 -1.97 -2.18
N PRO A 100 5.59 -1.24 -1.27
CA PRO A 100 6.20 -0.84 0.00
C PRO A 100 6.45 -2.03 0.94
N HIS A 101 7.35 -1.84 1.90
CA HIS A 101 7.84 -2.87 2.82
C HIS A 101 7.35 -2.64 4.27
N PRO A 102 6.06 -2.88 4.56
CA PRO A 102 5.50 -2.69 5.91
C PRO A 102 6.21 -3.55 6.97
N GLU A 103 6.77 -4.71 6.59
CA GLU A 103 7.56 -5.58 7.46
C GLU A 103 8.78 -4.89 8.09
N ASN A 104 9.33 -3.86 7.44
CA ASN A 104 10.49 -3.14 7.94
C ASN A 104 10.12 -2.05 8.95
N HIS A 105 8.84 -1.75 9.14
CA HIS A 105 8.30 -0.82 10.15
C HIS A 105 7.35 -1.55 11.10
N VAL A 106 7.81 -2.66 11.70
CA VAL A 106 7.04 -3.44 12.70
C VAL A 106 7.69 -3.46 14.08
N GLU A 107 8.85 -2.85 14.28
CA GLU A 107 9.55 -2.85 15.57
C GLU A 107 9.92 -1.44 15.99
N ASP A 108 9.77 -1.14 17.29
CA ASP A 108 10.04 0.20 17.82
C ASP A 108 11.52 0.61 17.63
N ILE A 109 12.43 -0.36 17.60
CA ILE A 109 13.86 -0.13 17.33
C ILE A 109 14.11 0.43 15.91
N MET A 110 13.19 0.20 14.98
CA MET A 110 13.24 0.76 13.62
C MET A 110 12.74 2.22 13.57
N GLY A 111 12.19 2.74 14.68
CA GLY A 111 11.70 4.12 14.80
C GLY A 111 10.30 4.36 14.23
N CYS A 112 9.63 3.31 13.75
CA CYS A 112 8.25 3.34 13.27
C CYS A 112 7.63 1.95 13.32
N THR A 113 6.36 1.89 13.68
CA THR A 113 5.60 0.64 13.83
C THR A 113 4.34 0.60 12.99
N ASP A 114 4.20 1.53 12.05
CA ASP A 114 2.96 1.68 11.27
C ASP A 114 2.67 0.46 10.39
N GLY A 115 3.67 -0.36 10.07
CA GLY A 115 3.48 -1.62 9.35
C GLY A 115 2.86 -2.75 10.18
N ARG A 116 2.85 -2.64 11.52
CA ARG A 116 2.32 -3.68 12.43
C ARG A 116 0.85 -4.01 12.14
N GLY A 117 0.04 -3.02 11.77
CA GLY A 117 -1.41 -3.20 11.62
C GLY A 117 -1.78 -4.21 10.53
N LEU A 118 -0.97 -4.34 9.48
CA LEU A 118 -1.18 -5.33 8.41
C LEU A 118 -1.07 -6.75 8.98
N PHE A 119 0.01 -7.03 9.71
CA PHE A 119 0.27 -8.36 10.27
C PHE A 119 -0.69 -8.69 11.42
N ALA A 120 -1.00 -7.71 12.28
CA ALA A 120 -2.02 -7.87 13.32
C ALA A 120 -3.40 -8.17 12.71
N GLY A 121 -3.75 -7.51 11.61
CA GLY A 121 -4.98 -7.78 10.86
C GLY A 121 -5.05 -9.21 10.31
N LEU A 122 -3.93 -9.72 9.77
CA LEU A 122 -3.83 -11.09 9.28
C LEU A 122 -3.99 -12.12 10.42
N VAL A 123 -3.30 -11.94 11.54
CA VAL A 123 -3.42 -12.82 12.70
C VAL A 123 -4.88 -12.86 13.17
N ALA A 124 -5.49 -11.69 13.38
CA ALA A 124 -6.90 -11.62 13.79
C ALA A 124 -7.84 -12.28 12.77
N HIS A 125 -7.56 -12.22 11.47
CA HIS A 125 -8.37 -12.90 10.46
C HIS A 125 -8.27 -14.43 10.56
N LEU A 126 -7.06 -14.96 10.77
CA LEU A 126 -6.83 -16.40 10.88
C LEU A 126 -7.40 -16.98 12.17
N GLU A 127 -7.34 -16.24 13.29
CA GLU A 127 -7.94 -16.65 14.56
C GLU A 127 -9.46 -16.84 14.48
N HIS A 128 -10.16 -16.02 13.68
CA HIS A 128 -11.61 -16.20 13.46
C HIS A 128 -11.95 -17.30 12.45
N ALA A 129 -10.97 -17.78 11.68
CA ALA A 129 -11.17 -18.85 10.70
C ALA A 129 -10.92 -20.26 11.27
N ALA A 130 -10.32 -20.35 12.47
CA ALA A 130 -10.06 -21.57 13.22
C ALA A 130 -11.23 -21.93 14.14
#